data_AF-A0A261BLY9-F1
#
_entry.id   AF-A0A261BLY9-F1
#
_cell.length_a   1.000
_cell.length_b   1.000
_cell.length_c   1.000
_cell.angle_alpha   90.00
_cell.angle_beta   90.00
_cell.angle_gamma   90.00
#
_symmetry.space_group_name_H-M   'P 1'
#
loop_
_entity.id
_entity.type
_entity.pdbx_description
1 polymer ?
#
loop_
_entity_poly.entity_id
_entity_poly.type
_entity_poly.pdbx_seq_one_letter_code
_entity_poly.pdbx_strand_id
1 'polypeptide(L)'
;MNQVIRYGSVQAIPIYNCSAHTPEEWTKRDGVSRPILGVTEASLGILINICYIPILLVMLEKDQFKISCYKIMSFLTIVDMSCIVVD
;
A
#
# COMPACT_ATOMS: atom_id res chain seq x y z
N MET A 1 25.10 1.97 3.28
CA MET A 1 26.14 1.76 2.23
C MET A 1 27.23 0.79 2.65
N ASN A 2 27.81 0.89 3.85
CA ASN A 2 28.89 0.00 4.31
C ASN A 2 28.53 -1.50 4.31
N GLN A 3 27.27 -1.85 4.58
CA GLN A 3 26.78 -3.24 4.51
C GLN A 3 26.82 -3.79 3.07
N VAL A 4 26.42 -2.99 2.07
CA VAL A 4 26.44 -3.42 0.66
C VAL A 4 27.87 -3.60 0.16
N ILE A 5 28.81 -2.75 0.58
CA ILE A 5 30.24 -2.90 0.24
C ILE A 5 30.83 -4.15 0.89
N ARG A 6 30.42 -4.47 2.12
CA ARG A 6 30.89 -5.65 2.86
C ARG A 6 30.35 -6.97 2.30
N TYR A 7 29.09 -7.00 1.86
CA TYR A 7 28.40 -8.21 1.39
C TYR A 7 28.32 -8.30 -0.15
N GLY A 8 28.75 -7.27 -0.87
CA GLY A 8 28.83 -7.23 -2.34
C GLY A 8 27.49 -6.99 -3.05
N SER A 9 26.37 -7.42 -2.46
CA SER A 9 25.02 -7.17 -2.99
C SER A 9 24.00 -7.00 -1.86
N VAL A 10 22.81 -6.50 -2.20
CA VAL A 10 21.71 -6.34 -1.23
C VAL A 10 21.16 -7.72 -0.82
N GLN A 11 21.07 -8.67 -1.75
CA GLN A 11 20.57 -10.02 -1.45
C GLN A 11 21.54 -10.85 -0.60
N ALA A 12 22.83 -10.51 -0.58
CA ALA A 12 23.82 -11.17 0.27
C ALA A 12 23.75 -10.72 1.74
N ILE A 13 22.96 -9.69 2.06
CA ILE A 13 22.76 -9.23 3.42
C ILE A 13 21.74 -10.17 4.11
N PRO A 14 22.06 -10.76 5.28
CA PRO A 14 21.27 -11.85 5.88
C PRO A 14 19.78 -11.59 6.08
N ILE A 15 19.39 -10.33 6.34
CA ILE A 15 18.00 -9.92 6.59
C ILE A 15 17.24 -9.44 5.34
N TYR A 16 17.92 -9.34 4.19
CA TYR A 16 17.34 -8.84 2.94
C TYR A 16 17.31 -9.91 1.83
N ASN A 17 17.63 -11.16 2.17
CA ASN A 17 17.48 -12.27 1.25
C ASN A 17 16.03 -12.79 1.26
N CYS A 18 15.19 -12.23 0.41
CA CYS A 18 13.78 -12.62 0.28
C CYS A 18 13.59 -14.08 -0.20
N SER A 19 14.63 -14.72 -0.73
CA SER A 19 14.60 -16.12 -1.18
C SER A 19 15.13 -17.11 -0.14
N ALA A 20 15.62 -16.64 1.02
CA ALA A 20 16.24 -17.50 2.02
C ALA A 20 15.22 -18.36 2.79
N HIS A 21 14.02 -17.83 3.00
CA HIS A 21 12.94 -18.48 3.75
C HIS A 21 11.59 -18.17 3.11
N THR A 22 10.60 -19.02 3.36
CA THR A 22 9.23 -18.74 2.96
C THR A 22 8.65 -17.59 3.79
N PRO A 23 7.61 -16.88 3.31
CA PRO A 23 6.99 -15.78 4.05
C PRO A 23 6.50 -16.19 5.46
N GLU A 24 6.03 -17.44 5.59
CA GLU A 24 5.57 -18.01 6.87
C GLU A 24 6.73 -18.20 7.86
N GLU A 25 7.88 -18.69 7.38
CA GLU A 25 9.08 -18.86 8.19
C GLU A 25 9.64 -17.52 8.66
N TRP A 26 9.65 -16.51 7.80
CA TRP A 26 10.02 -15.13 8.17
C TRP A 26 9.09 -14.56 9.23
N THR A 27 7.77 -14.74 9.06
CA THR A 27 6.77 -14.26 10.02
C THR A 27 6.94 -14.96 11.38
N LYS A 28 7.26 -16.25 11.40
CA LYS A 28 7.49 -16.99 12.65
C LYS A 28 8.78 -16.59 13.35
N ARG A 29 9.82 -16.24 12.60
CA ARG A 29 11.14 -15.88 13.14
C ARG A 29 11.18 -14.47 13.69
N ASP A 30 10.74 -13.51 12.88
CA ASP A 30 10.96 -12.07 13.12
C ASP A 30 9.64 -11.27 13.17
N GLY A 31 8.49 -11.92 12.92
CA GLY A 31 7.19 -11.27 12.93
C GLY A 31 6.71 -10.97 14.36
N VAL A 32 6.31 -9.71 14.57
CA VAL A 32 5.63 -9.28 15.80
C VAL A 32 4.19 -8.92 15.42
N SER A 33 3.23 -9.69 15.92
CA SER A 33 1.81 -9.39 15.69
C SER A 33 1.42 -8.11 16.44
N ARG A 34 0.91 -7.11 15.70
CA ARG A 34 0.43 -5.83 16.23
C ARG A 34 -1.04 -5.64 15.90
N PRO A 35 -1.95 -6.38 16.57
CA PRO A 35 -3.37 -6.40 16.22
C PRO A 35 -4.03 -5.02 16.36
N ILE A 36 -3.63 -4.23 17.36
CA ILE A 36 -4.17 -2.88 17.59
C ILE A 36 -3.84 -1.96 16.42
N LEU A 37 -2.61 -2.00 15.93
CA LEU A 37 -2.17 -1.20 14.79
C LEU A 37 -2.96 -1.57 13.54
N GLY A 38 -3.05 -2.87 13.23
CA GLY A 38 -3.78 -3.36 12.06
C GLY A 38 -5.27 -3.01 12.08
N VAL A 39 -5.94 -3.17 13.23
CA VAL A 39 -7.37 -2.79 13.35
C VAL A 39 -7.57 -1.28 13.20
N THR A 40 -6.65 -0.48 13.74
CA THR A 40 -6.72 0.99 13.62
C THR A 40 -6.52 1.44 12.18
N GLU A 41 -5.53 0.88 11.48
CA GLU A 41 -5.25 1.18 10.07
C GLU A 41 -6.40 0.72 9.17
N ALA A 42 -6.92 -0.50 9.37
CA ALA A 42 -8.04 -1.01 8.59
C ALA A 42 -9.32 -0.18 8.79
N SER A 43 -9.66 0.19 10.03
CA SER A 43 -10.84 1.01 10.32
C SER A 43 -10.74 2.42 9.73
N LEU A 44 -9.56 3.04 9.80
CA LEU A 44 -9.30 4.34 9.20
C LEU A 44 -9.36 4.27 7.66
N GLY A 45 -8.78 3.22 7.07
CA GLY A 45 -8.82 2.98 5.62
C GLY A 45 -10.25 2.86 5.09
N ILE A 46 -11.10 2.07 5.78
CA ILE A 46 -12.52 1.93 5.43
C ILE A 46 -13.26 3.27 5.51
N LEU A 47 -13.04 4.03 6.59
CA LEU A 47 -13.69 5.34 6.77
C LEU A 47 -13.33 6.30 5.64
N ILE A 48 -12.04 6.38 5.29
CA ILE A 48 -11.53 7.22 4.21
C ILE A 48 -12.12 6.77 2.86
N ASN A 49 -12.21 5.46 2.61
CA ASN A 49 -12.76 4.92 1.36
C ASN A 49 -14.23 5.35 1.17
N ILE A 50 -15.05 5.28 2.23
CA ILE A 50 -16.44 5.76 2.21
C ILE A 50 -16.51 7.25 1.85
N CYS A 51 -15.62 8.07 2.40
CA CYS A 51 -15.56 9.49 2.08
C CYS A 51 -15.12 9.76 0.64
N TYR A 52 -14.31 8.89 0.03
CA TYR A 52 -13.87 9.05 -1.36
C TYR A 52 -14.95 8.74 -2.39
N ILE A 53 -15.93 7.89 -2.08
CA ILE A 53 -17.03 7.55 -3.00
C ILE A 53 -17.79 8.79 -3.52
N PRO A 54 -18.34 9.69 -2.66
CA PRO A 54 -19.03 10.87 -3.14
C PRO A 54 -18.10 11.83 -3.90
N ILE A 55 -16.83 11.92 -3.49
CA ILE A 55 -15.82 12.77 -4.16
C ILE A 55 -15.58 12.26 -5.59
N LEU A 56 -15.43 10.94 -5.76
CA LEU A 56 -15.26 10.32 -7.07
C LEU A 56 -16.46 10.57 -7.98
N LEU A 57 -17.69 10.47 -7.45
CA LEU A 57 -18.91 10.75 -8.22
C LEU A 57 -18.94 12.19 -8.75
N VAL A 58 -18.53 13.17 -7.94
CA VAL A 58 -18.42 14.58 -8.36
C VAL A 58 -17.32 14.77 -9.40
N MET A 59 -16.17 14.09 -9.24
CA MET A 59 -15.07 14.19 -10.20
C MET A 59 -15.39 13.57 -11.57
N LEU A 60 -16.29 12.58 -11.60
CA LEU A 60 -16.79 11.95 -12.83
C LEU A 60 -17.90 12.74 -13.52
N GLU A 61 -18.35 13.85 -12.93
CA GLU A 61 -19.34 14.73 -13.56
C GLU A 61 -18.78 15.31 -14.86
N LYS A 62 -19.64 15.38 -15.89
CA LYS A 62 -19.25 15.72 -17.27
C LYS A 62 -18.51 17.04 -17.41
N ASP A 63 -18.74 18.00 -16.53
CA ASP A 63 -18.07 19.30 -16.58
C ASP A 63 -16.68 19.27 -15.94
N GLN A 64 -16.48 18.50 -14.88
CA GLN A 64 -15.16 18.34 -14.24
C GLN A 64 -14.26 17.41 -15.05
N PHE A 65 -14.80 16.30 -15.58
CA PHE A 65 -14.03 15.29 -16.30
C PHE A 65 -13.46 15.76 -17.66
N LYS A 66 -13.90 16.91 -18.17
CA LYS A 66 -13.31 17.54 -19.37
C LYS A 66 -11.86 17.99 -19.13
N ILE A 67 -11.51 18.35 -17.90
CA ILE A 67 -10.17 18.82 -17.55
C ILE A 67 -9.26 17.60 -17.34
N SER A 68 -8.10 17.59 -18.01
CA SER A 68 -7.15 16.46 -17.95
C SER A 68 -6.70 16.10 -16.54
N CYS A 69 -6.63 17.08 -15.64
CA CYS A 69 -6.28 16.88 -14.23
C CYS A 69 -7.30 15.96 -13.51
N TYR A 70 -8.61 16.21 -13.69
CA TYR A 70 -9.65 15.39 -13.06
C TYR A 70 -9.64 13.95 -13.57
N LYS A 71 -9.22 13.70 -14.81
CA LYS A 71 -9.08 12.34 -15.35
C LYS A 71 -8.01 11.54 -14.60
N ILE A 72 -6.83 12.13 -14.41
CA ILE A 72 -5.73 11.49 -13.69
C ILE A 72 -6.09 11.32 -12.22
N MET A 73 -6.67 12.36 -11.60
CA MET A 73 -7.11 12.29 -10.20
C MET A 73 -8.19 11.22 -9.99
N SER A 74 -9.13 11.06 -10.92
CA SER A 74 -10.16 10.00 -10.81
C SER A 74 -9.56 8.60 -10.93
N PHE A 75 -8.56 8.41 -11.80
CA PHE A 75 -7.85 7.14 -11.91
C PHE A 75 -7.05 6.81 -10.65
N LEU A 76 -6.35 7.80 -10.09
CA LEU A 76 -5.64 7.65 -8.81
C LEU A 76 -6.60 7.24 -7.69
N THR A 77 -7.74 7.91 -7.56
CA THR A 77 -8.76 7.55 -6.56
C THR A 77 -9.26 6.10 -6.71
N ILE A 78 -9.41 5.60 -7.94
CA ILE A 78 -9.80 4.20 -8.19
C ILE A 78 -8.70 3.23 -7.74
N VAL A 79 -7.43 3.53 -8.05
CA VAL A 79 -6.29 2.72 -7.60
C VAL A 79 -6.20 2.70 -6.09
N ASP A 80 -6.32 3.86 -5.44
CA ASP A 80 -6.27 3.98 -3.98
C ASP A 80 -7.42 3.19 -3.31
N MET A 81 -8.64 3.25 -3.86
CA MET A 81 -9.74 2.42 -3.39
C MET A 81 -9.47 0.93 -3.56
N SER A 82 -8.82 0.53 -4.65
CA SER A 82 -8.50 -0.88 -4.92
C SER A 82 -7.42 -1.44 -3.99
N CYS A 83 -6.42 -0.63 -3.59
CA CYS A 83 -5.39 -1.04 -2.64
C CYS A 83 -6.01 -1.42 -1.29
N ILE A 84 -6.89 -0.58 -0.76
CA ILE A 84 -7.54 -0.82 0.55
C ILE A 84 -8.44 -2.07 0.54
N VAL A 85 -8.97 -2.47 -0.62
CA VAL A 85 -9.82 -3.66 -0.77
C VAL A 85 -9.01 -4.95 -0.90
N VAL A 86 -7.76 -4.86 -1.37
CA VAL A 86 -6.88 -6.01 -1.65
C VAL A 86 -5.88 -6.27 -0.52
N ASP A 87 -5.64 -5.28 0.36
CA ASP A 87 -4.95 -5.45 1.66
C ASP A 87 -5.64 -6.49 2.57
#